data_AF-A0A0N0XTW4-F1
#
_entry.id   AF-A0A0N0XTW4-F1
#
_cell.length_a   1.000
_cell.length_b   1.000
_cell.length_c   1.000
_cell.angle_alpha   90.00
_cell.angle_beta   90.00
_cell.angle_gamma   90.00
#
_symmetry.space_group_name_H-M   'P 1'
#
loop_
_entity.id
_entity.type
_entity.pdbx_description
1 polymer ?
#
loop_
_entity_poly.entity_id
_entity_poly.type
_entity_poly.pdbx_seq_one_letter_code
_entity_poly.pdbx_strand_id
1 'polypeptide(L)' 'MIQSSLAQQRLWFLNQLENASATYNLPFVLRLRGVVDRDALGSALRDTVMRQESLRTVFVDEGGIPWQRVLEPEE' A
#
# COMPACT_ATOMS: atom_id res chain seq x y z
N MET A 1 3.71 2.57 16.47
CA MET A 1 4.39 1.69 15.50
C MET A 1 4.13 0.26 15.91
N ILE A 2 3.90 -0.63 14.95
CA ILE A 2 3.57 -2.05 15.18
C ILE A 2 4.66 -2.88 14.50
N GLN A 3 5.15 -3.92 15.16
CA GLN A 3 6.15 -4.79 14.55
C GLN A 3 5.58 -5.47 13.30
N SER A 4 6.37 -5.54 12.22
CA SER A 4 5.96 -6.24 11.00
C SER A 4 5.90 -7.75 11.22
N SER A 5 4.91 -8.41 10.61
CA SER A 5 4.87 -9.87 10.54
C SER A 5 6.05 -10.44 9.76
N LEU A 6 6.37 -11.73 9.94
CA LEU A 6 7.47 -12.38 9.23
C LEU A 6 7.32 -12.29 7.69
N ALA A 7 6.09 -12.40 7.18
CA ALA A 7 5.82 -12.28 5.75
C ALA A 7 6.12 -10.85 5.23
N GLN A 8 5.74 -9.83 5.99
CA GLN A 8 6.04 -8.43 5.67
C GLN A 8 7.54 -8.15 5.74
N GLN A 9 8.24 -8.66 6.76
CA GLN A 9 9.70 -8.54 6.87
C GLN A 9 10.43 -9.15 5.68
N ARG A 10 9.99 -10.34 5.21
CA ARG A 10 10.56 -10.99 4.04
C ARG A 10 10.38 -10.16 2.77
N LEU A 11 9.17 -9.65 2.52
CA LEU A 11 8.91 -8.83 1.32
C LEU A 11 9.67 -7.51 1.37
N TRP A 12 9.76 -6.87 2.54
CA TRP A 12 10.55 -5.66 2.74
C TRP A 12 12.02 -5.92 2.43
N PHE A 13 12.60 -7.00 2.96
CA PHE A 13 13.99 -7.38 2.68
C PHE A 13 14.25 -7.58 1.18
N LEU A 14 13.36 -8.30 0.49
CA LEU A 14 13.48 -8.52 -0.96
C LEU A 14 13.39 -7.21 -1.74
N ASN A 15 12.50 -6.30 -1.34
CA ASN A 15 12.38 -4.98 -1.96
C ASN A 15 13.66 -4.14 -1.79
N GLN A 16 14.32 -4.22 -0.63
CA GLN A 16 15.62 -3.55 -0.40
C GLN A 16 16.75 -4.20 -1.22
N LEU A 17 16.79 -5.54 -1.27
CA LEU A 17 17.82 -6.28 -2.01
C LEU A 17 17.76 -6.03 -3.52
N GLU A 18 16.56 -5.91 -4.09
CA GLU A 18 16.33 -5.74 -5.53
C GLU A 18 16.33 -4.26 -5.99
N ASN A 19 16.71 -3.31 -5.13
CA ASN A 19 16.65 -1.86 -5.41
C ASN A 19 15.27 -1.41 -5.94
N ALA A 20 14.20 -1.76 -5.22
CA ALA A 20 12.82 -1.39 -5.57
C ALA A 20 12.31 -1.91 -6.92
N SER A 21 12.62 -3.17 -7.25
CA SER A 21 12.03 -3.89 -8.38
C SER A 21 10.51 -4.01 -8.27
N ALA A 22 9.84 -4.08 -9.43
CA ALA A 22 8.39 -4.30 -9.56
C ALA A 22 7.98 -5.78 -9.40
N THR A 23 8.91 -6.69 -9.04
CA THR A 23 8.68 -8.14 -8.91
C THR A 23 7.42 -8.50 -8.10
N TYR A 24 7.15 -7.74 -7.05
CA TYR A 24 6.04 -7.97 -6.11
C TYR A 24 4.84 -7.04 -6.31
N ASN A 25 4.81 -6.29 -7.41
CA ASN A 25 3.62 -5.54 -7.79
C ASN A 25 2.53 -6.49 -8.29
N LEU A 26 1.29 -6.26 -7.87
CA LEU A 26 0.12 -7.02 -8.32
C LEU A 26 -0.77 -6.14 -9.22
N PRO A 27 -0.41 -5.92 -10.49
CA PRO A 27 -1.22 -5.11 -11.39
C PRO A 27 -2.54 -5.82 -11.71
N PHE A 28 -3.63 -5.07 -11.72
CA PHE A 28 -4.92 -5.54 -12.20
C PHE A 28 -5.53 -4.53 -13.16
N VAL A 29 -6.29 -5.01 -14.15
CA VAL A 29 -6.93 -4.19 -15.17
C VAL A 29 -8.42 -4.50 -15.18
N LEU A 30 -9.26 -3.46 -15.11
CA LEU A 30 -10.71 -3.58 -15.12
C LEU A 30 -11.27 -2.90 -16.37
N ARG A 31 -12.19 -3.57 -17.05
CA ARG A 31 -12.96 -2.98 -18.17
C ARG A 31 -14.34 -2.59 -17.70
N LEU A 32 -14.57 -1.29 -17.55
CA LEU A 32 -15.88 -0.73 -17.23
C LEU A 32 -16.69 -0.54 -18.54
N ARG A 33 -18.00 -0.75 -18.48
CA ARG A 33 -18.93 -0.57 -19.61
C ARG A 33 -19.98 0.48 -19.25
N GLY A 34 -20.31 1.34 -20.20
CA GLY A 34 -21.25 2.45 -20.00
C GLY A 34 -20.55 3.77 -19.70
N VAL A 35 -21.32 4.76 -19.25
CA VAL A 35 -20.79 6.08 -18.85
C VAL A 35 -20.13 5.94 -17.49
N VAL A 36 -18.85 6.32 -17.40
CA VAL A 36 -18.09 6.34 -16.14
C VAL A 36 -17.98 7.77 -15.67
N ASP A 37 -18.55 8.06 -14.50
CA ASP A 37 -18.29 9.29 -13.77
C ASP A 37 -16.90 9.19 -13.12
N ARG A 38 -15.96 9.97 -13.66
CA ARG A 38 -14.56 9.95 -13.23
C ARG A 38 -14.36 10.58 -11.85
N ASP A 39 -15.17 11.58 -11.51
CA ASP A 39 -15.07 12.28 -10.24
C ASP A 39 -15.63 11.40 -9.12
N ALA A 40 -16.74 10.73 -9.38
CA ALA A 40 -17.29 9.73 -8.46
C ALA A 40 -16.31 8.55 -8.26
N LEU A 41 -15.71 8.03 -9.34
CA LEU A 41 -14.72 6.95 -9.24
C LEU A 41 -13.48 7.39 -8.44
N GLY A 42 -12.95 8.58 -8.72
CA GLY A 42 -11.81 9.14 -7.98
C GLY A 42 -12.12 9.30 -6.49
N SER A 43 -13.31 9.78 -6.15
CA SER A 43 -13.75 9.92 -4.76
C SER A 43 -13.93 8.58 -4.06
N ALA A 44 -14.48 7.56 -4.74
CA ALA A 44 -14.60 6.20 -4.19
C ALA A 44 -13.23 5.55 -3.91
N LEU A 45 -12.25 5.77 -4.79
CA LEU A 45 -10.88 5.28 -4.58
C LEU A 45 -10.21 5.98 -3.39
N ARG A 46 -10.37 7.31 -3.26
CA ARG A 46 -9.88 8.05 -2.09
C ARG A 46 -10.52 7.55 -0.80
N ASP A 47 -11.83 7.39 -0.77
CA ASP A 47 -12.55 6.85 0.40
C ASP A 47 -12.04 5.46 0.79
N THR A 48 -11.77 4.61 -0.20
CA THR A 48 -11.17 3.28 0.03
C THR A 48 -9.80 3.38 0.70
N VAL A 49 -8.93 4.29 0.25
CA VAL A 49 -7.60 4.51 0.88
C VAL A 49 -7.77 5.01 2.31
N MET A 50 -8.66 5.96 2.57
CA MET A 50 -8.85 6.52 3.91
C MET A 50 -9.38 5.48 4.89
N ARG A 51 -10.32 4.63 4.48
CA ARG A 51 -10.93 3.62 5.35
C ARG A 51 -10.03 2.41 5.64
N GLN A 52 -9.03 2.13 4.79
CA GLN A 52 -8.20 0.93 4.89
C GLN A 52 -6.81 1.25 5.46
N GLU A 53 -6.54 0.80 6.69
CA GLU A 53 -5.25 1.00 7.36
C GLU A 53 -4.06 0.42 6.58
N SER A 54 -4.26 -0.73 5.93
CA SER A 54 -3.21 -1.40 5.14
C SER A 54 -2.73 -0.55 3.96
N LEU A 55 -3.61 0.26 3.35
CA LEU A 55 -3.28 1.18 2.26
C LEU A 55 -2.57 2.45 2.75
N ARG A 56 -2.63 2.73 4.06
CA ARG A 56 -1.97 3.86 4.73
C ARG A 56 -0.75 3.43 5.54
N THR A 57 -0.33 2.18 5.45
CA THR A 57 0.82 1.67 6.20
C THR A 57 2.12 1.96 5.45
N VAL A 58 3.06 2.63 6.12
CA VAL A 58 4.45 2.77 5.68
C VAL A 58 5.37 1.92 6.56
N PHE A 59 6.49 1.45 5.99
CA PHE A 59 7.51 0.72 6.71
C PHE A 59 8.70 1.63 7.04
N VAL A 60 9.09 1.66 8.31
CA VAL A 60 10.24 2.41 8.84
C VAL A 60 11.31 1.41 9.28
N ASP A 61 12.55 1.60 8.85
CA ASP A 61 13.67 0.78 9.30
C ASP A 61 14.18 1.29 10.66
N GLU A 62 14.15 0.41 11.67
CA GLU A 62 14.84 0.65 12.94
C GLU A 62 15.78 -0.52 13.23
N GLY A 63 17.08 -0.33 12.98
CA GLY A 63 18.10 -1.32 13.29
C GLY A 63 18.05 -2.58 12.40
N GLY A 64 17.61 -2.46 11.15
CA GLY A 64 17.45 -3.57 10.20
C GLY A 64 16.13 -4.32 10.36
N ILE A 65 15.22 -3.82 11.21
CA ILE A 65 13.89 -4.40 11.43
C ILE A 65 12.85 -3.42 10.89
N PRO A 66 11.98 -3.83 9.95
CA PRO A 66 10.93 -2.96 9.46
C PRO A 66 9.77 -2.90 10.46
N TRP A 67 9.39 -1.69 10.83
CA TRP A 67 8.23 -1.38 11.66
C TRP A 67 7.11 -0.76 10.84
N GLN A 68 5.88 -1.15 11.13
CA GLN A 68 4.69 -0.59 10.50
C GLN A 68 4.29 0.70 11.22
N ARG A 69 4.08 1.75 10.44
CA ARG A 69 3.43 2.99 10.87
C ARG A 69 2.23 3.24 9.97
N VAL A 70 1.05 3.22 10.57
CA VAL A 70 -0.18 3.64 9.91
C VAL A 70 -0.18 5.17 9.92
N LEU A 71 -0.31 5.78 8.73
CA LEU A 71 -0.49 7.22 8.60
C LEU A 71 -1.94 7.57 8.90
N GLU A 72 -2.20 8.70 9.54
CA GLU A 72 -3.57 9.19 9.69
C GLU A 72 -4.19 9.42 8.31
N PRO A 73 -5.51 9.18 8.15
CA PRO A 73 -6.20 9.62 6.96
C PRO A 73 -6.17 11.16 6.96
N GLU A 74 -5.36 11.76 6.08
CA GLU A 74 -5.42 13.20 5.81
C GLU A 74 -6.82 13.51 5.23
N GLU A 75 -7.50 14.52 5.77
CA GLU A 75 -8.82 14.99 5.29
C GLU A 75 -8.79 15.45 3.82
#